data_AF-A0A9P6RMV1-F1
#
_entry.id   AF-A0A9P6RMV1-F1
#
_cell.length_a   1.000
_cell.length_b   1.000
_cell.length_c   1.000
_cell.angle_alpha   90.00
_cell.angle_beta   90.00
_cell.angle_gamma   90.00
#
_symmetry.space_group_name_H-M   'P 1'
#
loop_
_entity.id
_entity.type
_entity.pdbx_description
1 polymer ?
#
loop_
_entity_poly.entity_id
_entity_poly.type
_entity_poly.pdbx_seq_one_letter_code
_entity_poly.pdbx_strand_id
1 'polypeptide(L)'
;MTYSSHGYGLSDREVVASSETIPLKEEYNSTSRELDPVLLKTLSTTATVNWITTLDLLPSSASDVIPRFRVLDVSLRKILCTFEHLLHLRAPLESYYIEDMELDRTTEQMREDWNNKRATSPVTSIDHAAMNQYRYTWACRRLRTLHMTVDHKHTNPEPDYPEMSLVIFGYLSRMCPQLQELHLARWSICLKFNGGLCLLARLRHLKRLRLVSSTTCYVNEKYLFWMDPAKPTQQQQYPVSMQDRLLYPVECRQKDQDFHRWYRFVPAAIFTAMLEIVPEQDDEHAWWEGLGYIDDLLDWLEDWSDASTTASPNNRLLLPLWPSLESFWIECDLWTGPVGLQNTKEFLTRVRPNVDVQLGSIQGSYKKTTLNAY
;
A
#
# COMPACT_ATOMS: atom_id res chain seq x y z
N MET A 1 -12.61 -42.02 -18.67
CA MET A 1 -13.25 -41.57 -17.42
C MET A 1 -12.93 -40.10 -17.24
N THR A 2 -13.88 -39.24 -17.56
CA THR A 2 -13.80 -37.78 -17.43
C THR A 2 -14.31 -37.41 -16.04
N TYR A 3 -13.44 -36.84 -15.20
CA TYR A 3 -13.84 -36.30 -13.90
C TYR A 3 -14.61 -34.99 -14.12
N SER A 4 -15.91 -35.03 -13.84
CA SER A 4 -16.77 -33.86 -13.78
C SER A 4 -16.58 -33.17 -12.43
N SER A 5 -15.90 -32.04 -12.44
CA SER A 5 -15.74 -31.14 -11.29
C SER A 5 -17.05 -30.38 -11.04
N HIS A 6 -18.00 -30.99 -10.33
CA HIS A 6 -19.11 -30.26 -9.72
C HIS A 6 -18.65 -29.81 -8.33
N GLY A 7 -18.29 -28.53 -8.21
CA GLY A 7 -18.02 -27.91 -6.93
C GLY A 7 -19.33 -27.84 -6.14
N TYR A 8 -19.42 -28.61 -5.06
CA TYR A 8 -20.47 -28.46 -4.06
C TYR A 8 -20.14 -27.20 -3.25
N GLY A 9 -20.82 -26.10 -3.54
CA GLY A 9 -20.90 -24.97 -2.62
C GLY A 9 -21.74 -25.37 -1.41
N LEU A 10 -21.36 -24.91 -0.21
CA LEU A 10 -22.14 -25.10 1.01
C LEU A 10 -23.51 -24.41 0.85
N SER A 11 -24.57 -25.02 1.38
CA SER A 11 -25.89 -24.39 1.42
C SER A 11 -25.95 -23.30 2.50
N ASP A 12 -26.84 -22.30 2.36
CA ASP A 12 -27.03 -21.22 3.36
C ASP A 12 -27.22 -21.75 4.79
N ARG A 13 -27.88 -22.91 4.96
CA ARG A 13 -28.04 -23.55 6.27
C ARG A 13 -26.74 -24.15 6.81
N GLU A 14 -25.90 -24.72 5.96
CA GLU A 14 -24.58 -25.21 6.35
C GLU A 14 -23.63 -24.05 6.66
N VAL A 15 -23.75 -22.93 5.95
CA VAL A 15 -23.01 -21.69 6.25
C VAL A 15 -23.44 -21.11 7.60
N VAL A 16 -24.73 -21.10 7.92
CA VAL A 16 -25.22 -20.67 9.24
C VAL A 16 -24.77 -21.64 10.34
N ALA A 17 -24.90 -22.95 10.15
CA ALA A 17 -24.47 -23.95 11.14
C ALA A 17 -22.93 -23.98 11.35
N SER A 18 -22.15 -23.73 10.30
CA SER A 18 -20.71 -23.53 10.42
C SER A 18 -20.39 -22.19 11.09
N SER A 19 -21.12 -21.11 10.80
CA SER A 19 -20.93 -19.82 11.49
C SER A 19 -21.26 -19.87 12.99
N GLU A 20 -22.22 -20.69 13.41
CA GLU A 20 -22.52 -20.95 14.82
C GLU A 20 -21.45 -21.80 15.52
N THR A 21 -20.63 -22.55 14.76
CA THR A 21 -19.49 -23.33 15.27
C THR A 21 -18.12 -22.67 15.02
N ILE A 22 -18.10 -21.53 14.32
CA ILE A 22 -16.93 -20.65 14.16
C ILE A 22 -16.56 -19.79 15.41
N PRO A 23 -17.34 -19.64 16.52
CA PRO A 23 -17.13 -18.51 17.43
C PRO A 23 -15.89 -18.60 18.34
N LEU A 24 -14.93 -19.49 18.11
CA LEU A 24 -13.71 -19.61 18.93
C LEU A 24 -12.41 -19.86 18.14
N LYS A 25 -12.43 -19.88 16.80
CA LYS A 25 -11.19 -20.08 16.06
C LYS A 25 -10.45 -18.75 15.88
N GLU A 26 -9.38 -18.58 16.65
CA GLU A 26 -8.44 -17.45 16.51
C GLU A 26 -7.67 -17.51 15.18
N GLU A 27 -7.53 -18.71 14.60
CA GLU A 27 -6.82 -18.98 13.35
C GLU A 27 -7.75 -19.63 12.31
N TYR A 28 -7.75 -19.08 11.10
CA TYR A 28 -8.53 -19.58 9.97
C TYR A 28 -7.65 -19.68 8.72
N ASN A 29 -7.46 -20.90 8.24
CA ASN A 29 -6.75 -21.16 6.99
C ASN A 29 -7.79 -21.54 5.94
N SER A 30 -7.84 -20.79 4.84
CA SER A 30 -8.79 -21.03 3.76
C SER A 30 -8.09 -20.89 2.43
N THR A 31 -8.50 -21.67 1.45
CA THR A 31 -8.22 -21.28 0.07
C THR A 31 -9.09 -20.08 -0.29
N SER A 32 -8.63 -19.23 -1.21
CA SER A 32 -9.42 -18.07 -1.63
C SER A 32 -10.74 -18.43 -2.31
N ARG A 33 -10.88 -19.65 -2.84
CA ARG A 33 -12.14 -20.18 -3.37
C ARG A 33 -13.14 -20.59 -2.28
N GLU A 34 -12.67 -20.96 -1.10
CA GLU A 34 -13.51 -21.41 0.01
C GLU A 34 -14.02 -20.27 0.88
N LEU A 35 -13.45 -19.06 0.75
CA LEU A 35 -14.08 -17.86 1.30
C LEU A 35 -15.34 -17.54 0.51
N ASP A 36 -16.41 -18.21 0.91
CA ASP A 36 -17.73 -17.98 0.37
C ASP A 36 -18.13 -16.51 0.64
N PRO A 37 -18.56 -15.75 -0.38
CA PRO A 37 -19.21 -14.47 -0.19
C PRO A 37 -20.35 -14.53 0.84
N VAL A 38 -21.02 -15.68 0.98
CA VAL A 38 -22.03 -15.93 2.00
C VAL A 38 -21.43 -15.90 3.41
N LEU A 39 -20.25 -16.48 3.66
CA LEU A 39 -19.57 -16.37 4.97
C LEU A 39 -19.26 -14.91 5.31
N LEU A 40 -18.72 -14.16 4.35
CA LEU A 40 -18.46 -12.73 4.52
C LEU A 40 -19.73 -11.90 4.67
N LYS A 41 -20.84 -12.35 4.07
CA LYS A 41 -22.15 -11.72 4.24
C LYS A 41 -22.69 -11.99 5.64
N THR A 42 -22.64 -13.24 6.10
CA THR A 42 -23.05 -13.64 7.46
C THR A 42 -22.28 -12.89 8.52
N LEU A 43 -20.94 -12.76 8.37
CA LEU A 43 -20.10 -11.96 9.27
C LEU A 43 -20.46 -10.47 9.27
N SER A 44 -20.96 -9.93 8.15
CA SER A 44 -21.39 -8.52 8.07
C SER A 44 -22.83 -8.28 8.55
N THR A 45 -23.71 -9.28 8.44
CA THR A 45 -25.14 -9.13 8.75
C THR A 45 -25.51 -9.58 10.15
N THR A 46 -24.80 -10.57 10.70
CA THR A 46 -25.01 -10.99 12.09
C THR A 46 -24.21 -10.05 12.98
N ALA A 47 -24.81 -9.55 14.06
CA ALA A 47 -24.13 -8.72 15.06
C ALA A 47 -23.09 -9.52 15.89
N THR A 48 -22.54 -10.58 15.31
CA THR A 48 -21.52 -11.41 15.95
C THR A 48 -20.18 -10.72 15.79
N VAL A 49 -19.50 -10.50 16.92
CA VAL A 49 -18.15 -9.94 16.94
C VAL A 49 -17.22 -10.91 16.21
N ASN A 50 -16.47 -10.43 15.22
CA ASN A 50 -15.54 -11.26 14.45
C ASN A 50 -14.20 -11.41 15.18
N TRP A 51 -13.99 -12.55 15.85
CA TRP A 51 -12.79 -12.84 16.66
C TRP A 51 -11.60 -13.41 15.86
N ILE A 52 -11.67 -13.45 14.54
CA ILE A 52 -10.59 -14.01 13.72
C ILE A 52 -9.37 -13.11 13.84
N THR A 53 -8.28 -13.65 14.40
CA THR A 53 -7.00 -12.92 14.57
C THR A 53 -5.98 -13.27 13.49
N THR A 54 -6.05 -14.47 12.93
CA THR A 54 -5.15 -14.94 11.88
C THR A 54 -5.95 -15.49 10.71
N LEU A 55 -5.69 -14.97 9.51
CA LEU A 55 -6.29 -15.40 8.26
C LEU A 55 -5.20 -15.67 7.22
N ASP A 56 -5.03 -16.93 6.86
CA ASP A 56 -4.13 -17.34 5.78
C ASP A 56 -4.95 -17.74 4.55
N LEU A 57 -4.80 -16.98 3.46
CA LEU A 57 -5.42 -17.19 2.16
C LEU A 57 -4.46 -17.96 1.26
N LEU A 58 -4.66 -19.27 1.20
CA LEU A 58 -3.82 -20.18 0.46
C LEU A 58 -4.18 -20.19 -1.04
N PRO A 59 -3.18 -20.39 -1.94
CA PRO A 59 -3.44 -20.63 -3.34
C PRO A 59 -4.46 -21.75 -3.54
N SER A 60 -5.46 -21.48 -4.39
CA SER A 60 -6.47 -22.49 -4.72
C SER A 60 -5.93 -23.59 -5.66
N SER A 61 -4.84 -23.36 -6.40
CA SER A 61 -4.17 -24.41 -7.17
C SER A 61 -2.68 -24.17 -7.37
N ALA A 62 -1.90 -25.25 -7.42
CA ALA A 62 -0.47 -25.21 -7.77
C ALA A 62 -0.21 -24.80 -9.24
N SER A 63 -1.24 -24.75 -10.09
CA SER A 63 -1.13 -24.23 -11.46
C SER A 63 -1.32 -22.72 -11.54
N ASP A 64 -1.82 -22.07 -10.48
CA ASP A 64 -2.01 -20.61 -10.42
C ASP A 64 -0.69 -19.86 -10.09
N VAL A 65 0.46 -20.52 -10.22
CA VAL A 65 1.80 -19.98 -9.96
C VAL A 65 2.18 -18.85 -10.93
N ILE A 66 1.49 -18.73 -12.06
CA ILE A 66 1.55 -17.51 -12.86
C ILE A 66 0.34 -16.67 -12.44
N PRO A 67 0.53 -15.52 -11.77
CA PRO A 67 -0.54 -14.60 -11.41
C PRO A 67 -1.10 -13.99 -12.70
N ARG A 68 -1.93 -14.76 -13.40
CA ARG A 68 -2.75 -14.26 -14.48
C ARG A 68 -4.02 -13.77 -13.83
N PHE A 69 -3.98 -12.54 -13.30
CA PHE A 69 -5.10 -11.65 -12.97
C PHE A 69 -6.48 -12.33 -12.93
N ARG A 70 -6.67 -13.30 -12.04
CA ARG A 70 -7.99 -13.93 -11.87
C ARG A 70 -8.69 -13.14 -10.78
N VAL A 71 -9.77 -12.48 -11.19
CA VAL A 71 -10.73 -11.83 -10.31
C VAL A 71 -11.47 -12.93 -9.54
N LEU A 72 -10.91 -13.38 -8.42
CA LEU A 72 -11.75 -14.00 -7.39
C LEU A 72 -12.39 -12.85 -6.60
N ASP A 73 -13.70 -12.98 -6.39
CA ASP A 73 -14.60 -11.91 -5.95
C ASP A 73 -14.53 -11.62 -4.44
N VAL A 74 -13.59 -12.27 -3.74
CA VAL A 74 -13.32 -11.98 -2.34
C VAL A 74 -12.36 -10.81 -2.28
N SER A 75 -12.92 -9.61 -2.33
CA SER A 75 -12.13 -8.39 -2.19
C SER A 75 -11.44 -8.39 -0.83
N LEU A 76 -10.08 -8.45 -0.81
CA LEU A 76 -9.26 -8.22 0.39
C LEU A 76 -9.70 -6.96 1.14
N ARG A 77 -10.22 -5.97 0.41
CA ARG A 77 -10.85 -4.78 0.97
C ARG A 77 -11.95 -5.09 1.97
N LYS A 78 -12.86 -6.00 1.64
CA LYS A 78 -13.95 -6.36 2.55
C LYS A 78 -13.39 -6.96 3.84
N ILE A 79 -12.43 -7.88 3.73
CA ILE A 79 -11.77 -8.50 4.88
C ILE A 79 -11.10 -7.43 5.77
N LEU A 80 -10.25 -6.59 5.19
CA LEU A 80 -9.50 -5.57 5.93
C LEU A 80 -10.41 -4.49 6.55
N CYS A 81 -11.55 -4.20 5.93
CA CYS A 81 -12.55 -3.26 6.44
C CYS A 81 -13.54 -3.86 7.45
N THR A 82 -13.68 -5.19 7.56
CA THR A 82 -14.65 -5.80 8.48
C THR A 82 -14.02 -6.60 9.63
N PHE A 83 -12.76 -7.04 9.51
CA PHE A 83 -12.11 -7.88 10.53
C PHE A 83 -11.30 -7.03 11.52
N GLU A 84 -11.96 -6.35 12.45
CA GLU A 84 -11.32 -5.44 13.43
C GLU A 84 -10.23 -6.13 14.28
N HIS A 85 -10.44 -7.39 14.65
CA HIS A 85 -9.52 -8.15 15.50
C HIS A 85 -8.39 -8.86 14.74
N LEU A 86 -8.30 -8.68 13.41
CA LEU A 86 -7.28 -9.32 12.59
C LEU A 86 -5.88 -8.79 12.93
N LEU A 87 -5.00 -9.69 13.35
CA LEU A 87 -3.60 -9.46 13.68
C LEU A 87 -2.67 -9.97 12.56
N HIS A 88 -3.05 -11.03 11.86
CA HIS A 88 -2.23 -11.64 10.84
C HIS A 88 -3.07 -11.93 9.59
N LEU A 89 -2.70 -11.31 8.47
CA LEU A 89 -3.25 -11.60 7.16
C LEU A 89 -2.14 -12.07 6.24
N ARG A 90 -2.21 -13.31 5.77
CA ARG A 90 -1.30 -13.82 4.74
C ARG A 90 -2.07 -14.16 3.48
N ALA A 91 -2.03 -13.27 2.51
CA ALA A 91 -2.71 -13.43 1.23
C ALA A 91 -1.78 -13.11 0.05
N PRO A 92 -0.61 -13.78 -0.07
CA PRO A 92 0.43 -13.38 -1.01
C PRO A 92 0.00 -13.40 -2.48
N LEU A 93 -1.07 -14.12 -2.81
CA LEU A 93 -1.59 -14.25 -4.17
C LEU A 93 -2.88 -13.45 -4.43
N GLU A 94 -3.46 -12.86 -3.39
CA GLU A 94 -4.65 -12.05 -3.53
C GLU A 94 -4.26 -10.59 -3.76
N SER A 95 -4.91 -9.95 -4.72
CA SER A 95 -4.66 -8.57 -5.09
C SER A 95 -5.54 -7.63 -4.27
N TYR A 96 -4.91 -6.65 -3.61
CA TYR A 96 -5.55 -5.44 -3.14
C TYR A 96 -5.36 -4.35 -4.20
N TYR A 97 -6.38 -3.58 -4.49
CA TYR A 97 -6.31 -2.57 -5.54
C TYR A 97 -5.84 -1.24 -4.99
N ILE A 98 -4.89 -0.59 -5.67
CA ILE A 98 -4.38 0.71 -5.25
C ILE A 98 -5.48 1.79 -5.24
N GLU A 99 -6.46 1.67 -6.13
CA GLU A 99 -7.61 2.57 -6.19
C GLU A 99 -8.47 2.49 -4.91
N ASP A 100 -8.36 1.40 -4.13
CA ASP A 100 -8.99 1.26 -2.82
C ASP A 100 -8.10 1.72 -1.65
N MET A 101 -6.86 2.15 -1.91
CA MET A 101 -5.95 2.80 -0.95
C MET A 101 -5.93 4.32 -1.10
N GLU A 102 -6.39 4.83 -2.24
CA GLU A 102 -6.46 6.26 -2.50
C GLU A 102 -7.67 6.86 -1.79
N LEU A 103 -7.41 7.69 -0.77
CA LEU A 103 -8.47 8.23 0.08
C LEU A 103 -9.19 9.43 -0.52
N ASP A 104 -8.53 10.12 -1.47
CA ASP A 104 -9.03 11.32 -2.12
C ASP A 104 -9.29 11.15 -3.64
N ARG A 105 -9.27 9.90 -4.15
CA ARG A 105 -9.54 9.53 -5.57
C ARG A 105 -8.88 10.41 -6.63
N THR A 106 -7.77 11.06 -6.28
CA THR A 106 -7.14 12.07 -7.12
C THR A 106 -6.67 11.48 -8.45
N THR A 107 -6.22 10.22 -8.44
CA THR A 107 -5.80 9.47 -9.63
C THR A 107 -6.98 9.14 -10.55
N GLU A 108 -8.13 8.72 -9.99
CA GLU A 108 -9.35 8.51 -10.77
C GLU A 108 -9.76 9.82 -11.45
N GLN A 109 -9.77 10.93 -10.71
CA GLN A 109 -10.09 12.25 -11.25
C GLN A 109 -9.10 12.69 -12.34
N MET A 110 -7.79 12.51 -12.13
CA MET A 110 -6.75 12.78 -13.13
C MET A 110 -7.00 11.99 -14.43
N ARG A 111 -7.45 10.74 -14.30
CA ARG A 111 -7.70 9.86 -15.45
C ARG A 111 -9.00 10.21 -16.17
N GLU A 112 -10.06 10.53 -15.43
CA GLU A 112 -11.31 11.02 -16.00
C GLU A 112 -11.07 12.29 -16.79
N ASP A 113 -10.32 13.25 -16.25
CA ASP A 113 -9.94 14.48 -16.95
C ASP A 113 -9.14 14.22 -18.23
N TRP A 114 -8.20 13.28 -18.18
CA TRP A 114 -7.42 12.88 -19.34
C TRP A 114 -8.29 12.29 -20.45
N ASN A 115 -9.24 11.43 -20.08
CA ASN A 115 -10.18 10.82 -21.02
C ASN A 115 -11.20 11.83 -21.56
N ASN A 116 -11.71 12.72 -20.70
CA ASN A 116 -12.66 13.78 -21.06
C ASN A 116 -12.05 14.77 -22.06
N LYS A 117 -10.74 15.04 -21.99
CA LYS A 117 -10.05 15.85 -23.01
C LYS A 117 -10.00 15.21 -24.39
N ARG A 118 -10.15 13.89 -24.48
CA ARG A 118 -10.21 13.16 -25.77
C ARG A 118 -11.62 12.93 -26.26
N ALA A 119 -12.60 12.94 -25.36
CA ALA A 119 -14.01 12.75 -25.71
C ALA A 119 -14.68 14.09 -26.01
N THR A 120 -15.12 14.31 -27.25
CA THR A 120 -15.92 15.49 -27.64
C THR A 120 -17.36 15.46 -27.14
N SER A 121 -17.74 14.44 -26.38
CA SER A 121 -19.11 14.27 -25.89
C SER A 121 -19.25 14.79 -24.45
N PRO A 122 -20.26 15.64 -24.17
CA PRO A 122 -20.53 16.11 -22.81
C PRO A 122 -20.90 14.90 -21.94
N VAL A 123 -20.01 14.58 -21.00
CA VAL A 123 -20.25 13.53 -20.00
C VAL A 123 -21.36 14.00 -19.07
N THR A 124 -22.43 13.22 -18.96
CA THR A 124 -23.49 13.41 -17.96
C THR A 124 -22.85 13.35 -16.57
N SER A 125 -23.03 14.40 -15.77
CA SER A 125 -22.45 14.51 -14.43
C SER A 125 -22.76 13.25 -13.61
N ILE A 126 -21.71 12.54 -13.22
CA ILE A 126 -21.82 11.40 -12.31
C ILE A 126 -22.24 11.97 -10.95
N ASP A 127 -23.25 11.35 -10.32
CA ASP A 127 -23.74 11.75 -8.99
C ASP A 127 -22.62 11.64 -7.93
N HIS A 128 -21.96 12.76 -7.62
CA HIS A 128 -20.90 12.84 -6.62
C HIS A 128 -21.36 12.39 -5.21
N ALA A 129 -22.65 12.49 -4.90
CA ALA A 129 -23.21 12.04 -3.62
C ALA A 129 -23.10 10.52 -3.42
N ALA A 130 -23.22 9.73 -4.49
CA ALA A 130 -22.98 8.28 -4.42
C ALA A 130 -21.49 7.94 -4.31
N MET A 131 -20.59 8.86 -4.67
CA MET A 131 -19.15 8.63 -4.71
C MET A 131 -18.45 8.85 -3.35
N ASN A 132 -18.97 9.73 -2.49
CA ASN A 132 -18.42 9.96 -1.14
C ASN A 132 -18.62 8.79 -0.16
N GLN A 133 -19.42 7.79 -0.50
CA GLN A 133 -19.71 6.63 0.36
C GLN A 133 -18.59 5.58 0.38
N TYR A 134 -17.45 5.86 -0.26
CA TYR A 134 -16.43 4.86 -0.59
C TYR A 134 -15.03 5.14 -0.01
N ARG A 135 -14.91 5.87 1.10
CA ARG A 135 -13.65 5.92 1.83
C ARG A 135 -13.46 4.63 2.63
N TYR A 136 -12.60 3.74 2.12
CA TYR A 136 -12.33 2.46 2.77
C TYR A 136 -11.23 2.63 3.81
N THR A 137 -11.66 2.63 5.06
CA THR A 137 -10.75 2.59 6.21
C THR A 137 -10.62 1.15 6.66
N TRP A 138 -9.39 0.66 6.83
CA TRP A 138 -9.16 -0.66 7.39
C TRP A 138 -9.55 -0.67 8.87
N ALA A 139 -10.38 -1.65 9.25
CA ALA A 139 -10.78 -1.87 10.63
C ALA A 139 -9.66 -2.54 11.45
N CYS A 140 -8.82 -3.35 10.79
CA CYS A 140 -7.72 -4.09 11.41
C CYS A 140 -6.49 -3.22 11.75
N ARG A 141 -6.65 -2.17 12.57
CA ARG A 141 -5.56 -1.24 12.94
C ARG A 141 -4.41 -1.90 13.73
N ARG A 142 -4.69 -3.07 14.32
CA ARG A 142 -3.74 -3.86 15.13
C ARG A 142 -2.99 -4.92 14.32
N LEU A 143 -3.10 -4.88 12.99
CA LEU A 143 -2.42 -5.82 12.11
C LEU A 143 -0.90 -5.81 12.34
N ARG A 144 -0.34 -6.99 12.58
CA ARG A 144 1.08 -7.27 12.82
C ARG A 144 1.74 -7.93 11.62
N THR A 145 1.03 -8.78 10.89
CA THR A 145 1.53 -9.42 9.67
C THR A 145 0.61 -9.11 8.51
N LEU A 146 1.18 -8.62 7.41
CA LEU A 146 0.47 -8.37 6.16
C LEU A 146 1.29 -8.92 5.00
N HIS A 147 0.80 -9.98 4.38
CA HIS A 147 1.30 -10.44 3.08
C HIS A 147 0.20 -10.22 2.05
N MET A 148 0.49 -9.46 1.00
CA MET A 148 -0.48 -9.23 -0.08
C MET A 148 0.21 -8.85 -1.39
N THR A 149 -0.52 -9.00 -2.49
CA THR A 149 -0.18 -8.36 -3.75
C THR A 149 -0.97 -7.05 -3.88
N VAL A 150 -0.37 -6.00 -4.41
CA VAL A 150 -1.09 -4.77 -4.80
C VAL A 150 -1.10 -4.66 -6.32
N ASP A 151 -2.27 -4.34 -6.86
CA ASP A 151 -2.53 -4.28 -8.29
C ASP A 151 -3.42 -3.07 -8.66
N HIS A 152 -3.70 -2.91 -9.95
CA HIS A 152 -4.67 -1.96 -10.47
C HIS A 152 -5.96 -2.68 -10.87
N LYS A 153 -7.11 -2.05 -10.65
CA LYS A 153 -8.40 -2.55 -11.19
C LYS A 153 -8.39 -2.55 -12.72
N HIS A 154 -7.59 -1.68 -13.31
CA HIS A 154 -7.54 -1.47 -14.75
C HIS A 154 -6.37 -2.22 -15.36
N THR A 155 -6.69 -3.01 -16.39
CA THR A 155 -5.77 -3.95 -17.05
C THR A 155 -4.63 -3.29 -17.84
N ASN A 156 -4.56 -1.96 -17.90
CA ASN A 156 -3.45 -1.30 -18.56
C ASN A 156 -2.31 -1.18 -17.55
N PRO A 157 -1.19 -1.89 -17.75
CA PRO A 157 -0.02 -1.72 -16.93
C PRO A 157 0.49 -0.29 -17.15
N GLU A 158 0.09 0.63 -16.29
CA GLU A 158 0.65 1.96 -16.27
C GLU A 158 2.12 1.87 -15.86
N PRO A 159 2.98 2.73 -16.42
CA PRO A 159 4.37 2.79 -15.99
C PRO A 159 4.44 3.13 -14.49
N ASP A 160 5.52 2.69 -13.85
CA ASP A 160 5.75 2.88 -12.41
C ASP A 160 5.91 4.36 -12.06
N TYR A 161 4.79 4.97 -11.67
CA TYR A 161 4.79 6.32 -11.14
C TYR A 161 5.19 6.26 -9.66
N PRO A 162 6.23 7.01 -9.22
CA PRO A 162 6.59 7.14 -7.81
C PRO A 162 5.38 7.44 -6.90
N GLU A 163 4.42 8.21 -7.40
CA GLU A 163 3.16 8.56 -6.78
C GLU A 163 2.36 7.32 -6.35
N MET A 164 2.35 6.27 -7.16
CA MET A 164 1.63 5.03 -6.84
C MET A 164 2.29 4.23 -5.72
N SER A 165 3.62 4.29 -5.61
CA SER A 165 4.31 3.66 -4.48
C SER A 165 4.14 4.49 -3.21
N LEU A 166 4.10 5.82 -3.36
CA LEU A 166 3.86 6.76 -2.27
C LEU A 166 2.48 6.52 -1.63
N VAL A 167 1.42 6.38 -2.43
CA VAL A 167 0.08 6.04 -1.95
C VAL A 167 0.11 4.76 -1.10
N ILE A 168 0.74 3.68 -1.60
CA ILE A 168 0.80 2.41 -0.88
C ILE A 168 1.54 2.56 0.45
N PHE A 169 2.76 3.11 0.43
CA PHE A 169 3.58 3.18 1.63
C PHE A 169 3.01 4.17 2.65
N GLY A 170 2.46 5.29 2.19
CA GLY A 170 1.75 6.25 3.03
C GLY A 170 0.53 5.61 3.69
N TYR A 171 -0.33 4.96 2.91
CA TYR A 171 -1.52 4.28 3.41
C TYR A 171 -1.17 3.20 4.43
N LEU A 172 -0.21 2.31 4.11
CA LEU A 172 0.23 1.26 5.04
C LEU A 172 0.81 1.82 6.33
N SER A 173 1.63 2.88 6.25
CA SER A 173 2.24 3.50 7.42
C SER A 173 1.21 4.07 8.40
N ARG A 174 0.06 4.54 7.88
CA ARG A 174 -1.04 5.13 8.65
C ARG A 174 -2.07 4.10 9.11
N MET A 175 -2.41 3.14 8.28
CA MET A 175 -3.49 2.18 8.57
C MET A 175 -3.03 1.03 9.46
N CYS A 176 -1.76 0.64 9.41
CA CYS A 176 -1.22 -0.48 10.18
C CYS A 176 0.00 -0.06 11.02
N PRO A 177 -0.11 0.88 11.98
CA PRO A 177 1.03 1.37 12.75
C PRO A 177 1.71 0.28 13.61
N GLN A 178 1.01 -0.84 13.88
CA GLN A 178 1.50 -1.98 14.66
C GLN A 178 2.14 -3.08 13.81
N LEU A 179 2.36 -2.84 12.51
CA LEU A 179 2.87 -3.83 11.59
C LEU A 179 4.30 -4.23 11.95
N GLN A 180 4.53 -5.54 12.07
CA GLN A 180 5.81 -6.17 12.39
C GLN A 180 6.41 -6.87 11.17
N GLU A 181 5.56 -7.36 10.27
CA GLU A 181 5.97 -8.04 9.06
C GLU A 181 5.13 -7.58 7.87
N LEU A 182 5.82 -7.07 6.86
CA LEU A 182 5.24 -6.66 5.59
C LEU A 182 5.88 -7.45 4.46
N HIS A 183 5.05 -8.19 3.73
CA HIS A 183 5.41 -8.79 2.45
C HIS A 183 4.49 -8.20 1.38
N LEU A 184 5.06 -7.37 0.53
CA LEU A 184 4.33 -6.66 -0.51
C LEU A 184 4.84 -7.11 -1.88
N ALA A 185 3.96 -7.71 -2.67
CA ALA A 185 4.21 -7.99 -4.07
C ALA A 185 3.47 -6.98 -4.96
N ARG A 186 4.08 -6.56 -6.06
CA ARG A 186 3.43 -5.70 -7.06
C ARG A 186 4.09 -5.88 -8.42
N TRP A 187 3.39 -5.51 -9.49
CA TRP A 187 3.99 -5.47 -10.82
C TRP A 187 5.22 -4.55 -10.84
N SER A 188 5.11 -3.32 -10.35
CA SER A 188 6.24 -2.38 -10.23
C SER A 188 6.24 -1.64 -8.89
N ILE A 189 7.41 -1.48 -8.29
CA ILE A 189 7.60 -0.75 -7.03
C ILE A 189 8.73 0.27 -7.18
N CYS A 190 8.40 1.55 -6.98
CA CYS A 190 9.37 2.62 -6.95
C CYS A 190 10.03 2.72 -5.57
N LEU A 191 11.30 2.30 -5.50
CA LEU A 191 12.11 2.33 -4.28
C LEU A 191 12.88 3.64 -4.08
N LYS A 192 12.67 4.62 -4.96
CA LYS A 192 13.25 5.96 -4.83
C LYS A 192 12.69 6.65 -3.59
N PHE A 193 13.41 7.64 -3.08
CA PHE A 193 12.95 8.45 -1.95
C PHE A 193 11.56 9.07 -2.20
N ASN A 194 11.36 9.63 -3.39
CA ASN A 194 10.07 10.19 -3.81
C ASN A 194 8.98 9.13 -4.09
N GLY A 195 9.35 7.85 -4.12
CA GLY A 195 8.42 6.73 -4.15
C GLY A 195 7.86 6.38 -2.76
N GLY A 196 8.30 7.07 -1.71
CA GLY A 196 7.69 6.96 -0.38
C GLY A 196 8.15 5.77 0.47
N LEU A 197 9.15 5.00 0.06
CA LEU A 197 9.62 3.85 0.85
C LEU A 197 10.04 4.26 2.27
N CYS A 198 10.58 5.48 2.43
CA CYS A 198 10.93 6.05 3.72
C CYS A 198 9.72 6.28 4.65
N LEU A 199 8.49 6.38 4.14
CA LEU A 199 7.30 6.53 4.98
C LEU A 199 7.06 5.32 5.87
N LEU A 200 7.48 4.13 5.41
CA LEU A 200 7.44 2.92 6.23
C LEU A 200 8.33 3.02 7.48
N ALA A 201 9.25 3.98 7.57
CA ALA A 201 9.98 4.32 8.80
C ALA A 201 9.07 4.65 10.00
N ARG A 202 7.83 5.12 9.74
CA ARG A 202 6.81 5.36 10.77
C ARG A 202 6.35 4.06 11.45
N LEU A 203 6.53 2.90 10.81
CA LEU A 203 6.21 1.58 11.37
C LEU A 203 7.30 1.14 12.37
N ARG A 204 7.25 1.68 13.59
CA ARG A 204 8.26 1.47 14.63
C ARG A 204 8.46 0.00 15.05
N HIS A 205 7.43 -0.81 14.83
CA HIS A 205 7.43 -2.24 15.16
C HIS A 205 7.84 -3.13 13.98
N LEU A 206 8.11 -2.57 12.80
CA LEU A 206 8.45 -3.34 11.61
C LEU A 206 9.80 -4.04 11.79
N LYS A 207 9.74 -5.37 11.77
CA LYS A 207 10.88 -6.29 11.92
C LYS A 207 11.29 -6.90 10.58
N ARG A 208 10.31 -7.21 9.72
CA ARG A 208 10.54 -7.92 8.47
C ARG A 208 9.88 -7.16 7.33
N LEU A 209 10.66 -6.75 6.34
CA LEU A 209 10.18 -6.11 5.13
C LEU A 209 10.64 -6.92 3.92
N ARG A 210 9.70 -7.39 3.12
CA ARG A 210 9.93 -8.05 1.83
C ARG A 210 9.16 -7.36 0.73
N LEU A 211 9.86 -6.88 -0.28
CA LEU A 211 9.29 -6.24 -1.46
C LEU A 211 9.57 -7.10 -2.69
N VAL A 212 8.52 -7.46 -3.42
CA VAL A 212 8.61 -8.24 -4.64
C VAL A 212 8.06 -7.42 -5.80
N SER A 213 8.86 -7.18 -6.83
CA SER A 213 8.49 -6.41 -8.01
C SER A 213 8.69 -7.26 -9.26
N SER A 214 7.63 -7.53 -10.01
CA SER A 214 7.71 -8.31 -11.26
C SER A 214 8.47 -7.60 -12.37
N THR A 215 8.51 -6.27 -12.34
CA THR A 215 9.30 -5.43 -13.23
C THR A 215 10.61 -5.01 -12.59
N THR A 216 11.34 -4.24 -13.37
CA THR A 216 12.68 -3.85 -13.06
C THR A 216 12.71 -2.67 -12.10
N CYS A 217 13.23 -2.91 -10.90
CA CYS A 217 13.39 -1.88 -9.89
C CYS A 217 14.84 -1.35 -9.88
N TYR A 218 15.00 -0.03 -9.76
CA TYR A 218 16.31 0.59 -9.57
C TYR A 218 16.61 0.64 -8.07
N VAL A 219 17.52 -0.23 -7.62
CA VAL A 219 18.02 -0.20 -6.23
C VAL A 219 19.44 0.35 -6.23
N ASN A 220 19.67 1.48 -5.57
CA ASN A 220 21.00 2.05 -5.40
C ASN A 220 21.15 2.71 -4.01
N GLU A 221 22.39 2.96 -3.59
CA GLU A 221 22.71 3.66 -2.34
C GLU A 221 22.03 5.03 -2.24
N LYS A 222 21.88 5.75 -3.38
CA LYS A 222 21.26 7.08 -3.42
C LYS A 222 19.77 7.07 -3.08
N TYR A 223 19.09 5.94 -3.18
CA TYR A 223 17.67 5.81 -2.84
C TYR A 223 17.45 5.28 -1.41
N LEU A 224 18.46 4.60 -0.86
CA LEU A 224 18.41 3.99 0.47
C LEU A 224 19.28 4.74 1.51
N PHE A 225 19.83 5.91 1.16
CA PHE A 225 20.70 6.70 2.05
C PHE A 225 20.06 7.03 3.40
N TRP A 226 18.73 7.18 3.44
CA TRP A 226 17.96 7.46 4.65
C TRP A 226 17.97 6.30 5.65
N MET A 227 18.40 5.10 5.24
CA MET A 227 18.58 3.96 6.15
C MET A 227 19.85 4.08 7.01
N ASP A 228 20.77 5.00 6.71
CA ASP A 228 22.04 5.17 7.43
C ASP A 228 21.87 5.93 8.77
N PRO A 229 22.00 5.26 9.93
CA PRO A 229 21.88 5.92 11.23
C PRO A 229 23.09 6.80 11.57
N ALA A 230 24.25 6.52 10.97
CA ALA A 230 25.54 7.10 11.36
C ALA A 230 25.85 8.43 10.66
N LYS A 231 25.02 8.82 9.69
CA LYS A 231 25.09 10.14 9.05
C LYS A 231 23.98 11.04 9.59
N PRO A 232 24.09 11.56 10.83
CA PRO A 232 23.22 12.62 11.28
C PRO A 232 23.42 13.82 10.34
N THR A 233 22.30 14.36 9.88
CA THR A 233 22.09 15.15 8.66
C THR A 233 22.91 16.45 8.52
N GLN A 234 23.76 16.82 9.48
CA GLN A 234 24.52 18.09 9.42
C GLN A 234 25.62 18.13 8.34
N GLN A 235 26.03 16.99 7.77
CA GLN A 235 27.03 16.91 6.71
C GLN A 235 26.66 15.96 5.56
N GLN A 236 25.37 15.67 5.33
CA GLN A 236 24.98 14.99 4.09
C GLN A 236 25.17 15.95 2.91
N GLN A 237 26.36 15.87 2.31
CA GLN A 237 26.73 16.45 1.01
C GLN A 237 25.92 15.89 -0.17
N TYR A 238 25.06 14.91 0.11
CA TYR A 238 23.89 14.59 -0.69
C TYR A 238 22.68 15.18 0.03
N PRO A 239 22.40 16.49 -0.11
CA PRO A 239 21.05 16.94 0.15
C PRO A 239 20.16 16.02 -0.70
N VAL A 240 19.00 15.59 -0.17
CA VAL A 240 17.80 15.49 -1.03
C VAL A 240 17.89 16.75 -1.86
N SER A 241 18.29 16.61 -3.14
CA SER A 241 19.04 17.69 -3.78
C SER A 241 18.23 18.97 -3.64
N MET A 242 18.84 20.15 -3.56
CA MET A 242 18.02 21.36 -3.51
C MET A 242 17.00 21.35 -4.66
N GLN A 243 17.33 20.67 -5.76
CA GLN A 243 16.41 20.11 -6.73
C GLN A 243 15.37 19.15 -6.11
N ASP A 244 15.60 17.93 -5.67
CA ASP A 244 14.56 17.08 -5.04
C ASP A 244 13.78 17.73 -3.86
N ARG A 245 14.27 18.76 -3.16
CA ARG A 245 13.49 19.52 -2.16
C ARG A 245 12.73 20.73 -2.70
N LEU A 246 13.25 21.38 -3.73
CA LEU A 246 12.60 22.51 -4.38
C LEU A 246 11.81 22.03 -5.58
N LEU A 247 12.42 21.28 -6.50
CA LEU A 247 11.80 20.50 -7.58
C LEU A 247 10.88 19.39 -7.11
N TYR A 248 10.94 18.76 -5.93
CA TYR A 248 9.81 17.84 -5.63
C TYR A 248 8.53 18.64 -5.38
N PRO A 249 8.48 19.63 -4.46
CA PRO A 249 7.34 20.52 -4.35
C PRO A 249 7.15 21.41 -5.58
N VAL A 250 8.14 21.71 -6.42
CA VAL A 250 7.99 22.54 -7.64
C VAL A 250 7.64 21.69 -8.85
N GLU A 251 8.11 20.47 -9.04
CA GLU A 251 7.61 19.54 -10.06
C GLU A 251 6.24 19.04 -9.65
N CYS A 252 5.97 18.83 -8.36
CA CYS A 252 4.65 18.57 -7.86
C CYS A 252 3.77 19.82 -7.95
N ARG A 253 4.19 21.00 -7.48
CA ARG A 253 3.45 22.27 -7.67
C ARG A 253 3.40 22.71 -9.11
N GLN A 254 4.28 22.28 -10.00
CA GLN A 254 4.26 22.61 -11.43
C GLN A 254 3.43 21.59 -12.16
N LYS A 255 3.40 20.32 -11.75
CA LYS A 255 2.33 19.39 -12.10
C LYS A 255 0.98 19.89 -11.59
N ASP A 256 0.93 20.49 -10.40
CA ASP A 256 -0.25 21.04 -9.71
C ASP A 256 -0.63 22.45 -10.23
N GLN A 257 0.32 23.25 -10.71
CA GLN A 257 0.11 24.55 -11.36
C GLN A 257 -0.12 24.39 -12.86
N ASP A 258 0.47 23.39 -13.51
CA ASP A 258 0.09 22.96 -14.86
C ASP A 258 -1.30 22.34 -14.78
N PHE A 259 -1.63 21.61 -13.71
CA PHE A 259 -2.99 21.23 -13.32
C PHE A 259 -3.89 22.47 -13.14
N HIS A 260 -3.60 23.41 -12.25
CA HIS A 260 -4.42 24.62 -12.06
C HIS A 260 -4.48 25.54 -13.31
N ARG A 261 -3.40 25.66 -14.09
CA ARG A 261 -3.38 26.37 -15.40
C ARG A 261 -4.21 25.65 -16.44
N TRP A 262 -4.20 24.32 -16.44
CA TRP A 262 -5.07 23.51 -17.29
C TRP A 262 -6.54 23.62 -16.86
N TYR A 263 -6.79 23.83 -15.57
CA TYR A 263 -8.13 24.05 -14.98
C TYR A 263 -8.65 25.49 -15.10
N ARG A 264 -7.84 26.45 -15.56
CA ARG A 264 -8.29 27.83 -15.83
C ARG A 264 -9.33 27.96 -16.95
N PHE A 265 -9.68 26.85 -17.60
CA PHE A 265 -10.74 26.76 -18.60
C PHE A 265 -12.05 26.17 -18.07
N VAL A 266 -12.15 25.88 -16.77
CA VAL A 266 -13.42 25.49 -16.14
C VAL A 266 -14.24 26.76 -15.84
N PRO A 267 -15.49 26.88 -16.32
CA PRO A 267 -16.32 28.05 -16.09
C PRO A 267 -16.55 28.32 -14.60
N ALA A 268 -16.44 29.59 -14.18
CA ALA A 268 -16.56 30.02 -12.78
C ALA A 268 -17.85 29.55 -12.06
N ALA A 269 -18.91 29.25 -12.81
CA ALA A 269 -20.18 28.74 -12.28
C ALA A 269 -20.08 27.37 -11.59
N ILE A 270 -19.09 26.54 -11.95
CA ILE A 270 -18.89 25.21 -11.33
C ILE A 270 -18.17 25.34 -9.99
N PHE A 271 -17.30 26.33 -9.84
CA PHE A 271 -16.51 26.55 -8.61
C PHE A 271 -17.38 27.11 -7.48
N THR A 272 -18.34 27.99 -7.80
CA THR A 272 -19.28 28.55 -6.81
C THR A 272 -20.24 27.49 -6.25
N ALA A 273 -20.58 26.47 -7.03
CA ALA A 273 -21.47 25.39 -6.60
C ALA A 273 -20.79 24.39 -5.64
N MET A 274 -19.44 24.28 -5.66
CA MET A 274 -18.69 23.40 -4.74
C MET A 274 -18.50 24.00 -3.34
N LEU A 275 -18.68 25.32 -3.17
CA LEU A 275 -18.44 26.00 -1.89
C LEU A 275 -19.71 26.17 -1.02
N GLU A 276 -20.89 25.79 -1.51
CA GLU A 276 -22.16 26.06 -0.81
C GLU A 276 -22.85 24.85 -0.16
N ILE A 277 -22.17 23.72 0.07
CA ILE A 277 -22.84 22.51 0.60
C ILE A 277 -22.18 21.95 1.88
N VAL A 278 -22.85 22.23 3.01
CA VAL A 278 -23.02 21.48 4.29
C VAL A 278 -22.49 22.17 5.58
N PRO A 279 -23.29 22.17 6.68
CA PRO A 279 -23.00 22.84 7.95
C PRO A 279 -22.23 21.97 8.97
N GLU A 280 -21.78 22.64 10.04
CA GLU A 280 -21.24 22.11 11.31
C GLU A 280 -22.05 20.95 11.92
N GLN A 281 -21.39 19.83 12.25
CA GLN A 281 -21.40 19.14 13.57
C GLN A 281 -20.75 17.73 13.50
N ASP A 282 -19.56 17.56 14.09
CA ASP A 282 -19.21 16.60 15.16
C ASP A 282 -17.67 16.43 15.27
N ASP A 283 -17.14 16.71 16.47
CA ASP A 283 -15.73 16.99 16.79
C ASP A 283 -14.77 15.75 16.85
N GLU A 284 -15.06 14.67 16.13
CA GLU A 284 -14.10 13.55 15.94
C GLU A 284 -13.70 13.29 14.47
N HIS A 285 -14.15 14.14 13.54
CA HIS A 285 -13.83 14.06 12.11
C HIS A 285 -12.48 14.66 11.70
N ALA A 286 -11.61 14.96 12.66
CA ALA A 286 -10.43 15.75 12.41
C ALA A 286 -9.35 14.97 11.61
N TRP A 287 -8.99 15.53 10.44
CA TRP A 287 -7.75 15.33 9.65
C TRP A 287 -7.66 14.12 8.70
N TRP A 288 -8.63 13.93 7.79
CA TRP A 288 -8.52 12.92 6.72
C TRP A 288 -8.48 13.47 5.28
N GLU A 289 -8.43 14.79 5.08
CA GLU A 289 -8.22 15.40 3.77
C GLU A 289 -6.71 15.50 3.50
N GLY A 290 -6.20 14.95 2.37
CA GLY A 290 -4.80 15.06 1.94
C GLY A 290 -3.97 13.77 1.96
N LEU A 291 -4.60 12.59 2.04
CA LEU A 291 -3.90 11.34 2.35
C LEU A 291 -3.42 10.62 1.08
N GLY A 292 -2.20 10.10 1.11
CA GLY A 292 -1.58 9.34 0.02
C GLY A 292 -0.82 10.20 -0.99
N TYR A 293 -0.79 11.52 -0.79
CA TYR A 293 -0.13 12.46 -1.67
C TYR A 293 1.10 13.09 -1.02
N ILE A 294 1.72 14.03 -1.75
CA ILE A 294 2.89 14.83 -1.34
C ILE A 294 2.79 15.28 0.11
N ASP A 295 1.60 15.63 0.62
CA ASP A 295 1.41 16.06 2.00
C ASP A 295 1.81 14.98 3.01
N ASP A 296 1.63 13.69 2.75
CA ASP A 296 2.14 12.65 3.67
C ASP A 296 3.68 12.64 3.73
N LEU A 297 4.32 12.93 2.60
CA LEU A 297 5.77 13.07 2.50
C LEU A 297 6.22 14.43 3.04
N LEU A 298 5.45 15.50 2.88
CA LEU A 298 5.71 16.82 3.41
C LEU A 298 5.53 16.82 4.92
N ASP A 299 4.42 16.32 5.45
CA ASP A 299 4.21 16.02 6.87
C ASP A 299 5.36 15.18 7.40
N TRP A 300 5.80 14.14 6.68
CA TRP A 300 6.97 13.36 7.10
C TRP A 300 8.25 14.20 7.10
N LEU A 301 8.43 15.06 6.10
CA LEU A 301 9.56 15.98 5.97
C LEU A 301 9.49 17.16 6.96
N GLU A 302 8.30 17.55 7.41
CA GLU A 302 8.00 18.63 8.34
C GLU A 302 8.15 18.12 9.78
N ASP A 303 7.55 16.96 10.10
CA ASP A 303 7.88 16.14 11.28
C ASP A 303 9.41 15.98 11.40
N TRP A 304 10.08 15.77 10.26
CA TRP A 304 11.52 15.64 10.14
C TRP A 304 12.28 16.96 10.30
N SER A 305 11.74 18.10 9.83
CA SER A 305 12.41 19.40 9.92
C SER A 305 12.20 20.10 11.25
N ASP A 306 11.00 20.02 11.84
CA ASP A 306 10.65 20.68 13.10
C ASP A 306 11.36 20.05 14.30
N ALA A 307 11.59 18.74 14.21
CA ALA A 307 12.52 18.00 15.06
C ALA A 307 13.94 18.62 15.13
N SER A 308 14.34 19.37 14.11
CA SER A 308 15.70 19.90 13.98
C SER A 308 15.86 21.35 14.46
N THR A 309 14.77 22.14 14.47
CA THR A 309 14.79 23.61 14.68
C THR A 309 14.33 24.05 16.06
N THR A 310 13.35 23.37 16.67
CA THR A 310 12.73 23.80 17.95
C THR A 310 13.14 22.93 19.13
N ALA A 311 13.62 21.71 18.88
CA ALA A 311 14.10 20.85 19.95
C ALA A 311 15.40 21.39 20.54
N SER A 312 15.46 21.46 21.87
CA SER A 312 16.71 21.60 22.64
C SER A 312 17.80 20.76 21.98
N PRO A 313 19.07 21.21 21.89
CA PRO A 313 20.14 20.48 21.20
C PRO A 313 20.32 19.02 21.67
N ASN A 314 19.80 18.67 22.85
CA ASN A 314 19.79 17.31 23.39
C ASN A 314 18.59 16.44 22.99
N ASN A 315 17.61 17.00 22.27
CA ASN A 315 16.33 16.36 21.94
C ASN A 315 16.02 16.42 20.44
N ARG A 316 17.05 16.56 19.59
CA ARG A 316 16.91 16.37 18.15
C ARG A 316 16.37 14.96 17.93
N LEU A 317 15.09 14.87 17.58
CA LEU A 317 14.47 13.59 17.30
C LEU A 317 15.31 12.94 16.22
N LEU A 318 15.99 11.86 16.60
CA LEU A 318 16.65 10.97 15.67
C LEU A 318 15.61 10.66 14.61
N LEU A 319 16.02 10.69 13.34
CA LEU A 319 15.28 10.13 12.21
C LEU A 319 14.46 8.93 12.71
N PRO A 320 13.22 8.72 12.25
CA PRO A 320 12.55 7.46 12.49
C PRO A 320 13.44 6.38 11.88
N LEU A 321 14.35 5.85 12.69
CA LEU A 321 15.11 4.69 12.36
C LEU A 321 14.08 3.58 12.36
N TRP A 322 14.32 2.54 11.59
CA TRP A 322 13.75 1.26 11.95
C TRP A 322 14.64 0.64 13.03
N PRO A 323 14.41 0.88 14.34
CA PRO A 323 15.23 0.26 15.37
C PRO A 323 14.99 -1.24 15.43
N SER A 324 13.79 -1.67 15.03
CA SER A 324 13.31 -3.05 15.14
C SER A 324 13.54 -3.88 13.89
N LEU A 325 14.02 -3.30 12.79
CA LEU A 325 14.18 -4.03 11.54
C LEU A 325 15.27 -5.10 11.71
N GLU A 326 14.88 -6.35 11.49
CA GLU A 326 15.71 -7.54 11.56
C GLU A 326 16.02 -8.07 10.15
N SER A 327 15.11 -7.88 9.18
CA SER A 327 15.21 -8.45 7.84
C SER A 327 14.68 -7.50 6.76
N PHE A 328 15.45 -7.31 5.68
CA PHE A 328 15.13 -6.44 4.55
C PHE A 328 15.41 -7.12 3.21
N TRP A 329 14.35 -7.50 2.51
CA TRP A 329 14.41 -8.32 1.30
C TRP A 329 13.81 -7.58 0.11
N ILE A 330 14.53 -7.53 -1.01
CA ILE A 330 14.03 -7.01 -2.29
C ILE A 330 14.25 -8.07 -3.36
N GLU A 331 13.17 -8.46 -4.03
CA GLU A 331 13.18 -9.37 -5.18
C GLU A 331 12.61 -8.63 -6.38
N CYS A 332 13.42 -8.37 -7.41
CA CYS A 332 12.92 -7.79 -8.65
C CYS A 332 13.77 -8.19 -9.85
N ASP A 333 13.27 -7.97 -11.06
CA ASP A 333 14.11 -8.13 -12.26
C ASP A 333 15.11 -6.96 -12.34
N LEU A 334 16.24 -7.07 -11.67
CA LEU A 334 17.14 -5.93 -11.48
C LEU A 334 17.74 -5.42 -12.80
N TRP A 335 17.53 -4.13 -13.11
CA TRP A 335 18.27 -3.42 -14.17
C TRP A 335 19.69 -3.06 -13.75
N THR A 336 19.91 -2.93 -12.44
CA THR A 336 21.25 -2.72 -11.93
C THR A 336 22.06 -3.97 -12.22
N GLY A 337 23.11 -3.82 -13.04
CA GLY A 337 24.05 -4.90 -13.27
C GLY A 337 24.60 -5.45 -11.94
N PRO A 338 25.19 -6.66 -11.94
CA PRO A 338 25.63 -7.35 -10.72
C PRO A 338 26.45 -6.48 -9.77
N VAL A 339 27.26 -5.58 -10.33
CA VAL A 339 28.07 -4.59 -9.60
C VAL A 339 27.22 -3.61 -8.79
N GLY A 340 26.15 -3.06 -9.38
CA GLY A 340 25.27 -2.11 -8.69
C GLY A 340 24.49 -2.76 -7.53
N LEU A 341 24.09 -4.02 -7.72
CA LEU A 341 23.45 -4.82 -6.68
C LEU A 341 24.41 -5.07 -5.51
N GLN A 342 25.63 -5.50 -5.81
CA GLN A 342 26.67 -5.77 -4.81
C GLN A 342 27.01 -4.49 -4.03
N ASN A 343 27.21 -3.36 -4.70
CA ASN A 343 27.47 -2.07 -4.05
C ASN A 343 26.32 -1.67 -3.09
N THR A 344 25.07 -1.90 -3.51
CA THR A 344 23.89 -1.63 -2.67
C THR A 344 23.85 -2.55 -1.45
N LYS A 345 24.14 -3.84 -1.64
CA LYS A 345 24.20 -4.81 -0.54
C LYS A 345 25.30 -4.46 0.45
N GLU A 346 26.49 -4.11 -0.03
CA GLU A 346 27.62 -3.66 0.80
C GLU A 346 27.28 -2.39 1.56
N PHE A 347 26.65 -1.41 0.90
CA PHE A 347 26.14 -0.21 1.54
C PHE A 347 25.20 -0.55 2.70
N LEU A 348 24.15 -1.35 2.46
CA LEU A 348 23.17 -1.73 3.47
C LEU A 348 23.80 -2.51 4.62
N THR A 349 24.68 -3.47 4.32
CA THR A 349 25.41 -4.23 5.34
C THR A 349 26.28 -3.32 6.21
N ARG A 350 26.92 -2.31 5.61
CA ARG A 350 27.73 -1.33 6.33
C ARG A 350 26.89 -0.44 7.24
N VAL A 351 25.76 0.07 6.74
CA VAL A 351 24.93 1.03 7.50
C VAL A 351 23.97 0.35 8.49
N ARG A 352 23.65 -0.92 8.26
CA ARG A 352 22.75 -1.76 9.06
C ARG A 352 23.34 -3.17 9.24
N PRO A 353 24.45 -3.32 9.96
CA PRO A 353 25.14 -4.61 10.10
C PRO A 353 24.32 -5.69 10.82
N ASN A 354 23.29 -5.30 11.58
CA ASN A 354 22.41 -6.21 12.30
C ASN A 354 21.15 -6.60 11.50
N VAL A 355 20.97 -6.09 10.29
CA VAL A 355 19.82 -6.42 9.43
C VAL A 355 20.24 -7.50 8.43
N ASP A 356 19.47 -8.58 8.33
CA ASP A 356 19.61 -9.55 7.25
C ASP A 356 19.13 -8.92 5.93
N VAL A 357 20.08 -8.65 5.03
CA VAL A 357 19.82 -7.98 3.75
C VAL A 357 19.92 -8.97 2.60
N GLN A 358 18.79 -9.18 1.92
CA GLN A 358 18.71 -10.03 0.74
C GLN A 358 18.23 -9.24 -0.46
N LEU A 359 19.07 -9.16 -1.49
CA LEU A 359 18.71 -8.55 -2.77
C LEU A 359 18.80 -9.65 -3.84
N GLY A 360 17.67 -10.01 -4.43
CA GLY A 360 17.53 -11.13 -5.35
C GLY A 360 16.97 -10.71 -6.71
N SER A 361 17.37 -11.45 -7.74
CA SER A 361 16.72 -11.41 -9.05
C SER A 361 15.62 -12.46 -9.12
N ILE A 362 14.50 -12.13 -9.77
CA ILE A 362 13.38 -13.06 -10.01
C ILE A 362 13.73 -14.10 -11.10
N GLN A 363 14.85 -13.94 -11.81
CA GLN A 363 15.25 -14.83 -12.89
C GLN A 363 15.40 -16.30 -12.46
N GLY A 364 14.38 -17.11 -12.80
CA GLY A 364 14.51 -18.56 -13.00
C GLY A 364 14.01 -19.49 -11.89
N SER A 365 13.49 -19.00 -10.75
CA SER A 365 13.18 -19.86 -9.59
C SER A 365 11.70 -19.95 -9.17
N TYR A 366 10.76 -19.20 -9.77
CA TYR A 366 9.33 -19.38 -9.46
C TYR A 366 8.76 -20.77 -9.83
N LYS A 367 9.56 -21.64 -10.47
CA LYS A 367 9.19 -23.06 -10.59
C LYS A 367 9.37 -23.90 -9.32
N LYS A 368 10.02 -23.42 -8.25
CA LYS A 368 10.30 -24.31 -7.10
C LYS A 368 10.63 -23.72 -5.74
N THR A 369 10.67 -22.40 -5.55
CA THR A 369 10.71 -21.85 -4.18
C THR A 369 9.29 -21.77 -3.64
N THR A 370 8.71 -22.95 -3.41
CA THR A 370 7.69 -23.15 -2.40
C THR A 370 8.07 -22.34 -1.17
N LEU A 371 7.09 -21.60 -0.65
CA LEU A 371 6.77 -21.56 0.77
C LEU A 371 7.35 -22.78 1.49
N ASN A 372 8.62 -22.73 1.88
CA ASN A 372 9.06 -23.49 3.04
C ASN A 372 8.45 -22.71 4.18
N ALA A 373 7.28 -23.18 4.60
CA ALA A 373 6.56 -22.68 5.76
C ALA A 373 7.56 -22.57 6.93
N TYR A 374 7.75 -21.33 7.39
CA TYR A 374 8.18 -21.05 8.74
C TYR A 374 6.98 -21.12 9.66
#